data_AF-A0A2V7FPV2-F1
#
_entry.id   AF-A0A2V7FPV2-F1
#
_cell.length_a   1.000
_cell.length_b   1.000
_cell.length_c   1.000
_cell.angle_alpha   90.00
_cell.angle_beta   90.00
_cell.angle_gamma   90.00
#
_symmetry.space_group_name_H-M   'P 1'
#
loop_
_entity.id
_entity.type
_entity.pdbx_description
1 polymer ?
#
loop_
_entity_poly.entity_id
_entity_poly.type
_entity_poly.pdbx_seq_one_letter_code
_entity_poly.pdbx_strand_id
1 'polypeptide(L)'
;MTEAIGRSRALWNRDAVDLRSDEMLAQVLDRGEVAAWRDLYRMARADVELRARIHRIVLTVPVALPHFWLAAMASLGQAVDFSAPVPDYYEATAV
;
A
#
# COMPACT_ATOMS: atom_id res chain seq x y z
N MET A 1 10.03 12.19 -7.32
CA MET A 1 8.60 12.30 -7.69
C MET A 1 7.77 11.53 -6.67
N THR A 2 7.68 12.10 -5.45
CA THR A 2 7.01 11.55 -4.26
C THR A 2 6.12 12.63 -3.61
N GLU A 3 5.86 13.70 -4.35
CA GLU A 3 5.31 14.95 -3.82
C GLU A 3 3.89 14.76 -3.26
N ALA A 4 3.09 13.87 -3.87
CA ALA A 4 1.75 13.59 -3.36
C ALA A 4 1.79 12.72 -2.11
N ILE A 5 2.71 11.75 -2.03
CA ILE A 5 2.91 10.93 -0.82
C ILE A 5 3.38 11.81 0.34
N GLY A 6 4.34 12.71 0.07
CA GLY A 6 4.87 13.69 1.04
C GLY A 6 3.83 14.60 1.67
N ARG A 7 2.72 14.86 0.96
CA ARG A 7 1.61 15.70 1.42
C ARG A 7 0.35 14.92 1.80
N SER A 8 0.41 13.59 1.75
CA SER A 8 -0.77 12.76 1.98
C SER A 8 -1.26 12.93 3.42
N ARG A 9 -2.57 13.15 3.58
CA ARG A 9 -3.19 13.21 4.90
C ARG A 9 -3.10 11.87 5.63
N ALA A 10 -2.84 10.77 4.93
CA ALA A 10 -2.57 9.48 5.55
C ALA A 10 -1.38 9.52 6.52
N LEU A 11 -0.41 10.41 6.29
CA LEU A 11 0.81 10.55 7.07
C LEU A 11 0.83 11.83 7.92
N TRP A 12 -0.35 12.40 8.23
CA TRP A 12 -0.48 13.68 8.95
C TRP A 12 0.25 13.72 10.30
N ASN A 13 0.45 12.56 10.93
CA ASN A 13 1.11 12.40 12.22
C ASN A 13 2.60 12.09 12.11
N ARG A 14 3.22 12.28 10.94
CA ARG A 14 4.64 11.98 10.68
C ARG A 14 5.42 13.24 10.30
N ASP A 15 6.62 13.37 10.87
CA ASP A 15 7.53 14.48 10.57
C ASP A 15 8.26 14.32 9.23
N ALA A 16 8.41 13.09 8.75
CA ALA A 16 9.03 12.76 7.48
C ALA A 16 8.42 11.49 6.86
N VAL A 17 8.44 11.42 5.53
CA VAL A 17 7.99 10.24 4.78
C VAL A 17 9.14 9.28 4.55
N ASP A 18 9.00 8.07 5.09
CA ASP A 18 9.90 6.94 4.80
C ASP A 18 9.10 5.71 4.34
N LEU A 19 9.10 5.45 3.04
CA LEU A 19 8.44 4.27 2.47
C LEU A 19 9.20 2.96 2.73
N ARG A 20 10.37 3.00 3.38
CA ARG A 20 11.04 1.81 3.94
C ARG A 20 10.36 1.36 5.25
N SER A 21 9.60 2.23 5.90
CA SER A 21 8.71 1.84 7.00
C SER A 21 7.48 1.11 6.47
N ASP A 22 7.30 -0.14 6.89
CA ASP A 22 6.10 -0.91 6.56
C ASP A 22 4.83 -0.27 7.16
N GLU A 23 4.96 0.40 8.31
CA GLU A 23 3.85 1.12 8.95
C GLU A 23 3.37 2.30 8.09
N MET A 24 4.30 3.15 7.63
CA MET A 24 3.94 4.28 6.77
C MET A 24 3.42 3.81 5.41
N LEU A 25 4.02 2.76 4.86
CA LEU A 25 3.54 2.16 3.62
C LEU A 25 2.11 1.63 3.79
N ALA A 26 1.82 0.90 4.86
CA ALA A 26 0.47 0.44 5.17
C ALA A 26 -0.52 1.60 5.33
N GLN A 27 -0.14 2.69 6.02
CA GLN A 27 -0.99 3.89 6.14
C GLN A 27 -1.31 4.52 4.78
N VAL A 28 -0.33 4.61 3.87
CA VAL A 28 -0.56 5.11 2.50
C VAL A 28 -1.47 4.17 1.72
N LEU A 29 -1.26 2.85 1.80
CA LEU A 29 -2.12 1.86 1.13
C LEU A 29 -3.57 1.91 1.61
N ASP A 30 -3.77 2.17 2.91
CA ASP A 30 -5.07 2.19 3.57
C ASP A 30 -5.82 3.52 3.39
N ARG A 31 -5.15 4.65 3.66
CA ARG A 31 -5.78 5.98 3.77
C ARG A 31 -5.26 7.01 2.78
N GLY A 32 -4.34 6.62 1.89
CA GLY A 32 -3.75 7.52 0.92
C GLY A 32 -4.78 8.06 -0.08
N GLU A 33 -4.59 9.29 -0.53
CA GLU A 33 -5.39 9.85 -1.61
C GLU A 33 -4.95 9.26 -2.95
N VAL A 34 -5.84 9.29 -3.96
CA VAL A 34 -5.57 8.76 -5.32
C VAL A 34 -4.25 9.29 -5.91
N ALA A 35 -3.88 10.54 -5.62
CA ALA A 35 -2.60 11.11 -6.07
C ALA A 35 -1.39 10.41 -5.43
N ALA A 36 -1.44 10.14 -4.12
CA ALA A 36 -0.41 9.40 -3.40
C ALA A 36 -0.33 7.94 -3.87
N TRP A 37 -1.47 7.30 -4.11
CA TRP A 37 -1.52 5.94 -4.68
C TRP A 37 -0.92 5.88 -6.07
N ARG A 38 -1.16 6.90 -6.91
CA ARG A 38 -0.58 7.00 -8.25
C ARG A 38 0.94 7.14 -8.19
N ASP A 39 1.45 7.97 -7.29
CA ASP A 39 2.89 8.10 -7.07
C ASP A 39 3.49 6.76 -6.61
N LEU A 40 2.86 6.09 -5.64
CA LEU A 40 3.29 4.78 -5.13
C LEU A 40 3.31 3.71 -6.23
N TYR A 41 2.26 3.65 -7.05
CA TYR A 41 2.19 2.74 -8.18
C TYR A 41 3.31 2.98 -9.21
N ARG A 42 3.62 4.25 -9.52
CA ARG A 42 4.73 4.57 -10.42
C ARG A 42 6.09 4.15 -9.84
N MET A 43 6.29 4.31 -8.53
CA MET A 43 7.50 3.84 -7.86
C MET A 43 7.59 2.31 -7.92
N ALA A 44 6.52 1.61 -7.56
CA ALA A 44 6.45 0.16 -7.59
C ALA A 44 6.68 -0.40 -9.01
N ARG A 45 6.29 0.33 -10.06
CA ARG A 45 6.60 -0.08 -11.44
C ARG A 45 8.11 -0.19 -11.71
N ALA A 46 8.92 0.66 -11.10
CA ALA A 46 10.37 0.68 -11.28
C ALA A 46 11.14 -0.10 -10.19
N ASP A 47 10.48 -0.43 -9.09
CA ASP A 47 11.09 -1.01 -7.90
C ASP A 47 10.42 -2.35 -7.53
N VAL A 48 11.13 -3.44 -7.82
CA VAL A 48 10.66 -4.81 -7.57
C VAL A 48 10.56 -5.10 -6.08
N GLU A 49 11.48 -4.58 -5.26
CA GLU A 49 11.47 -4.78 -3.81
C GLU A 49 10.28 -4.08 -3.18
N LEU A 50 9.98 -2.86 -3.61
CA LEU A 50 8.79 -2.13 -3.17
C LEU A 50 7.51 -2.88 -3.54
N ARG A 51 7.39 -3.44 -4.75
CA ARG A 51 6.23 -4.29 -5.11
C ARG A 51 6.09 -5.50 -4.20
N ALA A 52 7.18 -6.21 -3.96
CA ALA A 52 7.16 -7.39 -3.11
C ALA A 52 6.74 -7.01 -1.67
N ARG A 53 7.18 -5.85 -1.18
CA ARG A 53 6.78 -5.32 0.13
C ARG A 53 5.30 -4.93 0.18
N ILE A 54 4.78 -4.24 -0.84
CA ILE A 54 3.34 -3.91 -0.93
C ILE A 54 2.52 -5.21 -0.92
N HIS A 55 2.89 -6.19 -1.75
CA HIS A 55 2.21 -7.49 -1.80
C HIS A 55 2.18 -8.17 -0.42
N ARG A 56 3.33 -8.25 0.26
CA ARG A 56 3.42 -8.80 1.62
C ARG A 56 2.52 -8.04 2.60
N ILE A 57 2.58 -6.71 2.61
CA ILE A 57 1.77 -5.88 3.53
C ILE A 57 0.29 -6.14 3.32
N VAL A 58 -0.19 -6.17 2.08
CA VAL A 58 -1.60 -6.40 1.77
C VAL A 58 -2.09 -7.78 2.25
N LEU A 59 -1.19 -8.78 2.32
CA LEU A 59 -1.51 -10.11 2.83
C LEU A 59 -1.42 -10.22 4.36
N THR A 60 -0.79 -9.27 5.05
CA THR A 60 -0.53 -9.36 6.51
C THR A 60 -1.16 -8.25 7.33
N VAL A 61 -1.52 -7.13 6.71
CA VAL A 61 -2.08 -5.96 7.36
C VAL A 61 -3.47 -5.69 6.78
N PRO A 62 -4.50 -5.53 7.61
CA PRO A 62 -5.80 -5.09 7.13
C PRO A 62 -5.70 -3.71 6.50
N VAL A 63 -6.01 -3.63 5.22
CA VAL A 63 -6.09 -2.38 4.45
C VAL A 63 -7.46 -2.28 3.80
N ALA A 64 -7.97 -1.07 3.59
CA ALA A 64 -9.34 -0.87 3.09
C ALA A 64 -9.64 -1.53 1.74
N LEU A 65 -8.65 -1.62 0.84
CA LEU A 65 -8.82 -2.14 -0.52
C LEU A 65 -7.74 -3.18 -0.90
N PRO A 66 -7.71 -4.36 -0.27
CA PRO A 66 -6.62 -5.31 -0.45
C PRO A 66 -6.59 -5.86 -1.88
N HIS A 67 -7.74 -6.27 -2.42
CA HIS A 67 -7.84 -6.82 -3.78
C HIS A 67 -7.48 -5.81 -4.88
N PHE A 68 -7.73 -4.51 -4.66
CA PHE A 68 -7.28 -3.45 -5.56
C PHE A 68 -5.75 -3.44 -5.65
N TRP A 69 -5.06 -3.47 -4.50
CA TRP A 69 -3.60 -3.47 -4.47
C TRP A 69 -3.00 -4.77 -5.01
N LEU A 70 -3.61 -5.93 -4.72
CA LEU A 70 -3.21 -7.21 -5.31
C LEU A 70 -3.31 -7.18 -6.84
N ALA A 71 -4.42 -6.69 -7.39
CA ALA A 71 -4.59 -6.54 -8.83
C ALA A 71 -3.57 -5.54 -9.43
N ALA A 72 -3.28 -4.44 -8.72
CA ALA A 72 -2.28 -3.48 -9.13
C ALA A 72 -0.86 -4.05 -9.12
N MET A 73 -0.51 -4.91 -8.15
CA MET A 73 0.80 -5.58 -8.15
C MET A 73 0.88 -6.63 -9.26
N ALA A 74 -0.19 -7.41 -9.48
CA ALA A 74 -0.28 -8.39 -10.56
C ALA A 74 -0.10 -7.73 -11.94
N SER A 75 -0.70 -6.56 -12.18
CA SER A 75 -0.54 -5.83 -13.45
C SER A 75 0.88 -5.32 -13.69
N LEU A 76 1.69 -5.19 -12.63
CA LEU A 76 3.11 -4.86 -12.70
C LEU A 76 4.00 -6.11 -12.84
N GLY A 77 3.43 -7.31 -12.88
CA GLY A 77 4.15 -8.59 -13.03
C GLY A 77 4.56 -9.25 -11.72
N GLN A 78 4.01 -8.81 -10.58
CA GLN A 78 4.15 -9.55 -9.32
C GLN A 78 3.34 -10.86 -9.41
N ALA A 79 3.94 -11.99 -9.02
CA ALA A 79 3.18 -13.22 -8.81
C ALA A 79 2.26 -13.04 -7.60
N VAL A 80 0.95 -13.06 -7.86
CA VAL A 80 -0.11 -12.87 -6.87
C VAL A 80 -1.04 -14.07 -6.91
N ASP A 81 -1.26 -14.67 -5.75
CA ASP A 81 -2.30 -15.67 -5.56
C ASP A 81 -3.57 -14.97 -5.07
N PHE A 82 -4.58 -14.85 -5.94
CA PHE A 82 -5.86 -14.24 -5.60
C PHE A 82 -6.74 -15.11 -4.70
N SER A 83 -6.36 -16.37 -4.47
CA SER A 83 -7.04 -17.26 -3.52
C SER A 83 -6.45 -17.20 -2.11
N ALA A 84 -5.29 -16.55 -1.94
CA ALA A 84 -4.69 -16.36 -0.63
C ALA A 84 -5.61 -15.52 0.26
N PRO A 85 -5.81 -15.90 1.54
CA PRO A 85 -6.63 -15.14 2.45
C PRO A 85 -5.99 -13.76 2.70
N VAL A 86 -6.83 -12.73 2.70
CA VAL A 86 -6.45 -11.36 3.10
C VAL A 86 -7.07 -11.04 4.47
N PRO A 87 -6.39 -10.27 5.33
CA PRO A 87 -6.95 -9.86 6.62
C PRO A 87 -8.25 -9.07 6.44
N ASP A 88 -9.25 -9.35 7.28
CA ASP A 88 -10.52 -8.62 7.25
C ASP A 88 -10.33 -7.22 7.86
N TYR A 89 -10.51 -6.19 7.03
CA TYR A 89 -10.39 -4.79 7.42
C TYR A 89 -11.48 -4.36 8.41
N TYR A 90 -12.72 -4.83 8.24
CA TYR A 90 -13.84 -4.42 9.08
C TYR A 90 -13.83 -5.15 10.41
N GLU A 91 -13.43 -6.44 10.45
CA GLU A 91 -13.23 -7.16 11.70
C GLU A 91 -12.12 -6.51 12.54
N ALA A 92 -11.00 -6.14 11.89
CA ALA A 92 -9.87 -5.51 12.58
C ALA A 92 -10.12 -4.05 13.02
N THR A 93 -11.12 -3.37 12.44
CA THR A 93 -11.45 -1.97 12.76
C THR A 93 -12.79 -1.78 13.48
N ALA A 94 -13.51 -2.87 13.74
CA ALA A 94 -14.68 -2.89 14.61
C ALA A 94 -14.23 -2.70 16.06
N VAL A 95 -14.29 -1.45 16.53
CA VAL A 95 -14.11 -1.06 17.95
C VAL A 95 -15.47 -0.90 18.60
#